data_AF-A0A2N7QW87-F1
#
_entry.id   AF-A0A2N7QW87-F1
#
_cell.length_a   1.000
_cell.length_b   1.000
_cell.length_c   1.000
_cell.angle_alpha   90.00
_cell.angle_beta   90.00
_cell.angle_gamma   90.00
#
_symmetry.space_group_name_H-M   'P 1'
#
loop_
_entity.id
_entity.type
_entity.pdbx_description
1 polymer ?
#
loop_
_entity_poly.entity_id
_entity_poly.type
_entity_poly.pdbx_seq_one_letter_code
_entity_poly.pdbx_strand_id
1 'polypeptide(L)'
;MYIVPLIGQGTPLTALALNAACGRAGVDARHLWAVIFVETDFPNGGYLRDRRPQILYEPQQFSGLTDHAYDETNPDISSAVYHQNHGTYNDQYLFLAKACALDQDKALQSCSWGIGQTLGENYQKAGFADVTSFVLSMVKSEDDQVSAMAAEMVKLGAAKALAKEDWATFARLYNGTGFASNQYDQKVKAQFDLLQDKLPDLRIRTAQCCLWYEGFNPGMFNGLWENPTLSAWHRYQASHQMQLTDTLDEPTYQILVKPYIST
;
A
#
# COMPACT_ATOMS: atom_id res chain seq x y z
N MET A 1 10.59 12.35 22.11
CA MET A 1 10.01 11.08 21.63
C MET A 1 8.72 11.42 20.89
N TYR A 2 8.78 11.59 19.57
CA TYR A 2 7.56 11.69 18.75
C TYR A 2 7.34 10.36 18.05
N ILE A 3 6.91 9.34 18.80
CA ILE A 3 6.48 8.11 18.14
C ILE A 3 5.07 8.38 17.61
N VAL A 4 4.98 8.68 16.31
CA VAL A 4 3.72 8.67 15.57
C VAL A 4 3.11 7.27 15.78
N PRO A 5 1.86 7.14 16.26
CA PRO A 5 1.23 5.84 16.33
C PRO A 5 1.09 5.30 14.90
N LEU A 6 1.85 4.26 14.58
CA LEU A 6 1.87 3.65 13.23
C LEU A 6 0.80 2.56 13.06
N ILE A 7 -0.09 2.38 14.04
CA ILE A 7 -1.20 1.42 13.98
C ILE A 7 -2.50 2.22 13.82
N GLY A 8 -3.26 1.89 12.78
CA GLY A 8 -4.56 2.49 12.50
C GLY A 8 -5.72 1.51 12.66
N GLN A 9 -6.89 1.91 12.14
CA GLN A 9 -8.03 1.00 12.04
C GLN A 9 -7.84 -0.06 10.94
N GLY A 10 -6.97 0.18 9.95
CA GLY A 10 -6.82 -0.72 8.79
C GLY A 10 -8.02 -0.64 7.84
N THR A 11 -8.64 0.54 7.70
CA THR A 11 -9.85 0.73 6.90
C THR A 11 -9.58 0.46 5.41
N PRO A 12 -10.25 -0.53 4.78
CA PRO A 12 -10.04 -0.87 3.38
C PRO A 12 -10.58 0.17 2.39
N LEU A 13 -10.06 0.13 1.17
CA LEU A 13 -10.39 1.05 0.07
C LEU A 13 -11.88 1.02 -0.29
N THR A 14 -12.49 2.19 -0.39
CA THR A 14 -13.88 2.39 -0.79
C THR A 14 -14.01 2.74 -2.28
N ALA A 15 -15.20 2.47 -2.83
CA ALA A 15 -15.51 2.85 -4.21
C ALA A 15 -15.49 4.38 -4.40
N LEU A 16 -15.88 5.13 -3.36
CA LEU A 16 -15.89 6.59 -3.39
C LEU A 16 -14.46 7.13 -3.55
N ALA A 17 -13.52 6.66 -2.74
CA ALA A 17 -12.14 7.10 -2.81
C ALA A 17 -11.43 6.63 -4.09
N LEU A 18 -11.68 5.38 -4.53
CA LEU A 18 -11.16 4.89 -5.81
C LEU A 18 -11.63 5.80 -6.97
N ASN A 19 -12.92 6.13 -7.03
CA ASN A 19 -13.47 7.00 -8.06
C ASN A 19 -12.91 8.43 -7.98
N ALA A 20 -12.74 8.97 -6.77
CA ALA A 20 -12.14 10.29 -6.57
C ALA A 20 -10.67 10.32 -7.03
N ALA A 21 -9.90 9.28 -6.73
CA ALA A 21 -8.53 9.13 -7.19
C ALA A 21 -8.43 9.00 -8.71
N CYS A 22 -9.32 8.21 -9.32
CA CYS A 22 -9.46 8.10 -10.79
C CYS A 22 -9.70 9.48 -11.41
N GLY A 23 -10.68 10.22 -10.88
CA GLY A 23 -10.99 11.58 -11.34
C GLY A 23 -9.82 12.56 -11.17
N ARG A 24 -9.07 12.47 -10.06
CA ARG A 24 -7.89 13.30 -9.82
C ARG A 24 -6.77 13.00 -10.81
N ALA A 25 -6.50 11.73 -11.07
CA ALA A 25 -5.45 11.28 -11.98
C ALA A 25 -5.86 11.38 -13.47
N GLY A 26 -7.15 11.49 -13.76
CA GLY A 26 -7.66 11.51 -15.14
C GLY A 26 -7.55 10.14 -15.82
N VAL A 27 -7.73 9.07 -15.06
CA VAL A 27 -7.68 7.67 -15.53
C VAL A 27 -8.92 6.91 -15.04
N ASP A 28 -9.15 5.71 -15.56
CA ASP A 28 -10.18 4.81 -15.02
C ASP A 28 -9.64 3.89 -13.91
N ALA A 29 -10.55 3.11 -13.31
CA ALA A 29 -10.22 2.19 -12.22
C ALA A 29 -9.25 1.07 -12.63
N ARG A 30 -9.26 0.64 -13.90
CA ARG A 30 -8.36 -0.40 -14.41
C ARG A 30 -6.91 0.07 -14.35
N HIS A 31 -6.65 1.33 -14.71
CA HIS A 31 -5.32 1.92 -14.59
C HIS A 31 -4.83 1.94 -13.14
N LEU A 32 -5.66 2.41 -12.20
CA LEU A 32 -5.27 2.47 -10.79
C LEU A 32 -5.06 1.08 -10.19
N TRP A 33 -5.94 0.10 -10.49
CA TRP A 33 -5.75 -1.27 -10.02
C TRP A 33 -4.48 -1.92 -10.59
N ALA A 34 -4.14 -1.64 -11.84
CA ALA A 34 -2.90 -2.12 -12.43
C ALA A 34 -1.67 -1.61 -11.67
N VAL A 35 -1.68 -0.33 -11.28
CA VAL A 35 -0.60 0.26 -10.45
C VAL A 35 -0.61 -0.37 -9.05
N ILE A 36 -1.75 -0.40 -8.37
CA ILE A 36 -1.87 -0.97 -7.00
C ILE A 36 -1.33 -2.40 -6.97
N PHE A 37 -1.72 -3.27 -7.91
CA PHE A 37 -1.25 -4.65 -7.94
C PHE A 37 0.23 -4.83 -8.28
N VAL A 38 0.89 -3.81 -8.82
CA VAL A 38 2.35 -3.83 -9.02
C VAL A 38 3.08 -3.29 -7.78
N GLU A 39 2.53 -2.28 -7.12
CA GLU A 39 3.17 -1.64 -5.97
C GLU A 39 3.02 -2.45 -4.67
N THR A 40 1.92 -3.18 -4.50
CA THR A 40 1.70 -3.98 -3.30
C THR A 40 2.24 -5.40 -3.44
N ASP A 41 3.00 -5.86 -2.45
CA ASP A 41 3.34 -7.27 -2.28
C ASP A 41 2.20 -8.02 -1.54
N PHE A 42 2.31 -9.35 -1.40
CA PHE A 42 1.30 -10.20 -0.75
C PHE A 42 0.93 -9.66 0.64
N PRO A 43 -0.37 -9.47 0.95
CA PRO A 43 -1.56 -9.96 0.21
C PRO A 43 -2.22 -8.96 -0.76
N ASN A 44 -1.53 -7.94 -1.28
CA ASN A 44 -2.09 -6.86 -2.11
C ASN A 44 -2.95 -5.84 -1.35
N GLY A 45 -2.48 -5.42 -0.18
CA GLY A 45 -3.17 -4.49 0.70
C GLY A 45 -2.25 -3.40 1.26
N GLY A 46 -2.86 -2.37 1.83
CA GLY A 46 -2.12 -1.22 2.37
C GLY A 46 -1.63 -1.42 3.79
N TYR A 47 -2.00 -2.53 4.40
CA TYR A 47 -1.80 -2.82 5.81
C TYR A 47 -1.31 -4.24 6.02
N LEU A 48 -0.40 -4.39 6.98
CA LEU A 48 -0.03 -5.67 7.56
C LEU A 48 -1.18 -6.23 8.41
N ARG A 49 -1.03 -7.48 8.87
CA ARG A 49 -2.04 -8.16 9.70
C ARG A 49 -2.36 -7.42 11.00
N ASP A 50 -1.38 -6.73 11.57
CA ASP A 50 -1.53 -5.93 12.79
C ASP A 50 -2.00 -4.48 12.52
N ARG A 51 -2.39 -4.18 11.28
CA ARG A 51 -2.95 -2.90 10.82
C ARG A 51 -1.98 -1.73 10.84
N ARG A 52 -0.68 -2.01 10.94
CA ARG A 52 0.34 -1.06 10.53
C ARG A 52 0.35 -0.97 9.00
N PRO A 53 0.57 0.21 8.39
CA PRO A 53 0.74 0.31 6.95
C PRO A 53 1.81 -0.66 6.44
N GLN A 54 1.62 -1.24 5.26
CA GLN A 54 2.72 -1.91 4.58
C GLN A 54 3.77 -0.86 4.22
N ILE A 55 5.02 -1.11 4.59
CA ILE A 55 6.13 -0.21 4.31
C ILE A 55 7.30 -0.95 3.67
N LEU A 56 8.10 -0.19 2.93
CA LEU A 56 9.44 -0.57 2.51
C LEU A 56 10.39 0.55 2.94
N TYR A 57 11.33 0.25 3.83
CA TYR A 57 12.37 1.17 4.26
C TYR A 57 13.54 1.11 3.28
N GLU A 58 14.05 2.26 2.85
CA GLU A 58 15.10 2.42 1.85
C GLU A 58 16.38 2.98 2.50
N PRO A 59 17.36 2.13 2.91
CA PRO A 59 18.58 2.59 3.57
C PRO A 59 19.40 3.59 2.75
N GLN A 60 19.34 3.50 1.42
CA GLN A 60 20.02 4.41 0.50
C GLN A 60 19.38 5.81 0.54
N GLN A 61 18.05 5.86 0.67
CA GLN A 61 17.32 7.12 0.80
C GLN A 61 17.67 7.81 2.12
N PHE A 62 17.72 7.05 3.22
CA PHE A 62 18.09 7.59 4.53
C PHE A 62 19.53 8.09 4.56
N SER A 63 20.45 7.31 3.99
CA SER A 63 21.85 7.71 3.80
C SER A 63 21.98 9.03 3.05
N GLY A 64 21.34 9.16 1.89
CA GLY A 64 21.37 10.39 1.11
C GLY A 64 20.72 11.58 1.83
N LEU A 65 19.59 11.37 2.51
CA LEU A 65 18.86 12.42 3.22
C LEU A 65 19.56 12.94 4.49
N THR A 66 20.47 12.16 5.05
CA THR A 66 21.27 12.48 6.24
C THR A 66 22.72 12.84 5.90
N ASP A 67 23.00 13.12 4.61
CA ASP A 67 24.35 13.43 4.11
C ASP A 67 25.39 12.38 4.52
N HIS A 68 24.99 11.10 4.51
CA HIS A 68 25.80 9.93 4.86
C HIS A 68 26.29 9.90 6.33
N ALA A 69 25.70 10.70 7.23
CA ALA A 69 26.17 10.85 8.61
C ALA A 69 26.16 9.53 9.41
N TYR A 70 25.36 8.55 9.01
CA TYR A 70 25.15 7.31 9.76
C TYR A 70 25.67 6.05 9.06
N ASP A 71 26.28 6.17 7.88
CA ASP A 71 26.69 5.00 7.08
C ASP A 71 27.70 4.09 7.80
N GLU A 72 28.67 4.68 8.53
CA GLU A 72 29.66 3.90 9.26
C GLU A 72 29.12 3.30 10.56
N THR A 73 28.21 4.02 11.23
CA THR A 73 27.74 3.65 12.58
C THR A 73 26.49 2.76 12.56
N ASN A 74 25.70 2.85 11.49
CA ASN A 74 24.42 2.14 11.34
C ASN A 74 24.24 1.61 9.90
N PRO A 75 25.16 0.78 9.38
CA PRO A 75 25.16 0.33 7.98
C PRO A 75 23.95 -0.53 7.59
N ASP A 76 23.19 -1.04 8.56
CA ASP A 76 21.95 -1.80 8.32
C ASP A 76 20.75 -0.90 7.96
N ILE A 77 20.80 0.38 8.34
CA ILE A 77 19.72 1.36 8.08
C ILE A 77 20.17 2.61 7.33
N SER A 78 21.47 2.79 7.13
CA SER A 78 22.07 3.88 6.35
C SER A 78 23.19 3.31 5.50
N SER A 79 23.02 3.26 4.18
CA SER A 79 24.07 2.77 3.28
C SER A 79 23.90 3.34 1.90
N ALA A 80 24.95 3.95 1.33
CA ALA A 80 24.96 4.36 -0.08
C ALA A 80 24.93 3.17 -1.06
N VAL A 81 25.23 1.95 -0.59
CA VAL A 81 25.24 0.75 -1.41
C VAL A 81 23.86 0.12 -1.43
N TYR A 82 23.38 -0.22 -2.64
CA TYR A 82 22.14 -0.99 -2.79
C TYR A 82 22.30 -2.40 -2.22
N HIS A 83 21.48 -2.75 -1.23
CA HIS A 83 21.40 -4.10 -0.70
C HIS A 83 20.15 -4.79 -1.27
N GLN A 84 20.33 -5.92 -1.97
CA GLN A 84 19.21 -6.64 -2.59
C GLN A 84 18.25 -7.28 -1.59
N ASN A 85 18.68 -7.49 -0.34
CA ASN A 85 17.85 -8.08 0.69
C ASN A 85 17.28 -6.99 1.60
N HIS A 86 16.01 -6.67 1.38
CA HIS A 86 15.28 -5.68 2.15
C HIS A 86 14.81 -6.18 3.51
N GLY A 87 14.98 -7.47 3.84
CA GLY A 87 14.47 -8.07 5.07
C GLY A 87 12.98 -8.41 5.01
N THR A 88 12.44 -8.97 6.09
CA THR A 88 11.01 -9.32 6.22
C THR A 88 10.15 -8.09 6.54
N TYR A 89 8.82 -8.20 6.46
CA TYR A 89 7.89 -7.15 6.90
C TYR A 89 8.12 -6.70 8.36
N ASN A 90 8.52 -7.63 9.24
CA ASN A 90 8.85 -7.28 10.63
C ASN A 90 10.14 -6.47 10.71
N ASP A 91 11.12 -6.78 9.86
CA ASP A 91 12.40 -6.07 9.82
C ASP A 91 12.21 -4.61 9.37
N GLN A 92 11.29 -4.34 8.44
CA GLN A 92 11.01 -2.97 7.97
C GLN A 92 10.72 -1.99 9.11
N TYR A 93 9.84 -2.39 10.04
CA TYR A 93 9.49 -1.54 11.18
C TYR A 93 10.61 -1.47 12.23
N LEU A 94 11.47 -2.47 12.33
CA LEU A 94 12.67 -2.41 13.17
C LEU A 94 13.69 -1.44 12.58
N PHE A 95 13.90 -1.45 11.27
CA PHE A 95 14.76 -0.49 10.56
C PHE A 95 14.24 0.94 10.73
N LEU A 96 12.95 1.16 10.46
CA LEU A 96 12.33 2.46 10.67
C LEU A 96 12.47 2.94 12.12
N ALA A 97 12.24 2.07 13.11
CA ALA A 97 12.36 2.45 14.51
C ALA A 97 13.80 2.86 14.89
N LYS A 98 14.81 2.14 14.39
CA LYS A 98 16.22 2.49 14.59
C LYS A 98 16.56 3.83 13.92
N ALA A 99 16.13 4.03 12.67
CA ALA A 99 16.38 5.27 11.93
C ALA A 99 15.68 6.47 12.59
N CYS A 100 14.45 6.30 13.07
CA CYS A 100 13.74 7.34 13.81
C CYS A 100 14.43 7.76 15.12
N ALA A 101 15.24 6.89 15.72
CA ALA A 101 16.05 7.23 16.89
C ALA A 101 17.25 8.13 16.55
N LEU A 102 17.66 8.16 15.28
CA LEU A 102 18.74 9.01 14.76
C LEU A 102 18.20 10.32 14.18
N ASP A 103 17.28 10.22 13.21
CA ASP A 103 16.57 11.35 12.60
C ASP A 103 15.19 10.90 12.13
N GLN A 104 14.16 11.33 12.87
CA GLN A 104 12.78 10.91 12.62
C GLN A 104 12.25 11.37 11.28
N ASP A 105 12.43 12.63 10.91
CA ASP A 105 11.84 13.16 9.69
C ASP A 105 12.50 12.54 8.45
N LYS A 106 13.83 12.33 8.48
CA LYS A 106 14.52 11.64 7.38
C LYS A 106 14.16 10.17 7.32
N ALA A 107 13.97 9.51 8.46
CA ALA A 107 13.55 8.10 8.51
C ALA A 107 12.16 7.92 7.89
N LEU A 108 11.19 8.77 8.25
CA LEU A 108 9.84 8.71 7.67
C LEU A 108 9.85 9.02 6.17
N GLN A 109 10.72 9.93 5.71
CA GLN A 109 10.90 10.24 4.29
C GLN A 109 11.52 9.07 3.51
N SER A 110 12.27 8.20 4.18
CA SER A 110 12.99 7.07 3.58
C SER A 110 12.15 5.79 3.51
N CYS A 111 10.84 5.88 3.72
CA CYS A 111 9.92 4.75 3.63
C CYS A 111 8.89 4.98 2.52
N SER A 112 8.60 3.93 1.76
CA SER A 112 7.37 3.83 0.95
C SER A 112 6.22 3.36 1.83
N TRP A 113 5.01 3.89 1.63
CA TRP A 113 3.87 3.67 2.52
C TRP A 113 2.59 3.23 1.79
N GLY A 114 1.94 2.20 2.32
CA GLY A 114 0.56 1.81 1.97
C GLY A 114 0.39 1.23 0.57
N ILE A 115 -0.86 1.17 0.09
CA ILE A 115 -1.21 0.53 -1.20
C ILE A 115 -0.61 1.19 -2.44
N GLY A 116 -0.24 2.45 -2.36
CA GLY A 116 0.44 3.14 -3.46
C GLY A 116 1.96 3.03 -3.40
N GLN A 117 2.51 2.53 -2.29
CA GLN A 117 3.95 2.64 -1.97
C GLN A 117 4.49 4.06 -2.20
N THR A 118 3.71 5.10 -1.86
CA THR A 118 4.16 6.49 -1.98
C THR A 118 5.34 6.72 -1.03
N LEU A 119 6.48 7.14 -1.60
CA LEU A 119 7.70 7.40 -0.85
C LEU A 119 7.52 8.64 0.03
N GLY A 120 7.92 8.55 1.30
CA GLY A 120 7.75 9.63 2.28
C GLY A 120 8.43 10.93 1.87
N GLU A 121 9.56 10.88 1.17
CA GLU A 121 10.22 12.06 0.58
C GLU A 121 9.29 12.86 -0.35
N ASN A 122 8.31 12.20 -0.96
CA ASN A 122 7.33 12.81 -1.84
C ASN A 122 6.11 13.41 -1.10
N TYR A 123 6.13 13.55 0.22
CA TYR A 123 5.00 14.09 1.01
C TYR A 123 4.43 15.41 0.43
N GLN A 124 5.29 16.34 -0.02
CA GLN A 124 4.84 17.60 -0.63
C GLN A 124 4.14 17.38 -1.98
N LYS A 125 4.63 16.43 -2.79
CA LYS A 125 3.99 16.04 -4.06
C LYS A 125 2.66 15.32 -3.81
N ALA A 126 2.57 14.56 -2.73
CA ALA A 126 1.34 13.95 -2.24
C ALA A 126 0.36 14.97 -1.61
N GLY A 127 0.78 16.23 -1.41
CA GLY A 127 -0.08 17.33 -0.97
C GLY A 127 -0.06 17.62 0.53
N PHE A 128 0.97 17.14 1.25
CA PHE A 128 1.12 17.33 2.69
C PHE A 128 2.13 18.42 3.02
N ALA A 129 1.94 19.07 4.17
CA ALA A 129 2.81 20.15 4.63
C ALA A 129 4.13 19.63 5.23
N ASP A 130 4.08 18.45 5.84
CA ASP A 130 5.21 17.77 6.48
C ASP A 130 5.05 16.25 6.41
N VAL A 131 6.15 15.51 6.60
CA VAL A 131 6.16 14.04 6.49
C VAL A 131 5.33 13.36 7.59
N THR A 132 5.24 13.97 8.78
CA THR A 132 4.44 13.40 9.88
C THR A 132 2.96 13.38 9.54
N SER A 133 2.43 14.48 8.98
CA SER A 133 1.04 14.58 8.51
C SER A 133 0.75 13.60 7.36
N PHE A 134 1.72 13.38 6.47
CA PHE A 134 1.65 12.35 5.43
C PHE A 134 1.55 10.95 6.03
N VAL A 135 2.46 10.57 6.94
CA VAL A 135 2.45 9.23 7.55
C VAL A 135 1.17 8.98 8.34
N LEU A 136 0.69 9.97 9.10
CA LEU A 136 -0.60 9.87 9.80
C LEU A 136 -1.77 9.61 8.83
N SER A 137 -1.72 10.19 7.64
CA SER A 137 -2.71 9.92 6.59
C SER A 137 -2.59 8.49 6.07
N MET A 138 -1.38 7.96 5.90
CA MET A 138 -1.16 6.57 5.48
C MET A 138 -1.63 5.56 6.54
N VAL A 139 -1.53 5.92 7.82
CA VAL A 139 -2.06 5.11 8.93
C VAL A 139 -3.59 5.10 8.96
N LYS A 140 -4.23 6.18 8.50
CA LYS A 140 -5.68 6.41 8.67
C LYS A 140 -6.56 5.44 7.87
N SER A 141 -6.40 5.37 6.55
CA SER A 141 -7.18 4.46 5.69
C SER A 141 -6.51 4.19 4.35
N GLU A 142 -6.90 3.11 3.66
CA GLU A 142 -6.52 2.91 2.25
C GLU A 142 -7.09 4.04 1.34
N ASP A 143 -8.23 4.64 1.69
CA ASP A 143 -8.77 5.80 0.95
C ASP A 143 -7.79 6.98 0.95
N ASP A 144 -7.19 7.27 2.11
CA ASP A 144 -6.17 8.29 2.27
C ASP A 144 -4.88 7.92 1.51
N GLN A 145 -4.49 6.63 1.52
CA GLN A 145 -3.33 6.13 0.77
C GLN A 145 -3.50 6.29 -0.76
N VAL A 146 -4.64 5.89 -1.35
CA VAL A 146 -4.89 6.09 -2.79
C VAL A 146 -4.94 7.58 -3.13
N SER A 147 -5.51 8.42 -2.25
CA SER A 147 -5.55 9.87 -2.47
C SER A 147 -4.16 10.49 -2.58
N ALA A 148 -3.23 10.08 -1.70
CA ALA A 148 -1.83 10.51 -1.74
C ALA A 148 -1.12 10.01 -3.01
N MET A 149 -1.30 8.74 -3.36
CA MET A 149 -0.78 8.15 -4.61
C MET A 149 -1.25 8.94 -5.84
N ALA A 150 -2.55 9.23 -5.94
CA ALA A 150 -3.11 10.01 -7.04
C ALA A 150 -2.57 11.45 -7.08
N ALA A 151 -2.39 12.08 -5.92
CA ALA A 151 -1.79 13.40 -5.82
C ALA A 151 -0.35 13.44 -6.34
N GLU A 152 0.46 12.49 -5.90
CA GLU A 152 1.85 12.32 -6.31
C GLU A 152 1.96 12.06 -7.82
N MET A 153 1.19 11.12 -8.36
CA MET A 153 1.19 10.81 -9.80
C MET A 153 0.88 12.05 -10.65
N VAL A 154 -0.07 12.89 -10.21
CA VAL A 154 -0.39 14.14 -10.91
C VAL A 154 0.77 15.13 -10.84
N LYS A 155 1.41 15.28 -9.67
CA LYS A 155 2.54 16.21 -9.50
C LYS A 155 3.79 15.78 -10.26
N LEU A 156 4.05 14.48 -10.36
CA LEU A 156 5.15 13.92 -11.17
C LEU A 156 4.87 13.99 -12.68
N GLY A 157 3.62 14.23 -13.09
CA GLY A 157 3.19 14.09 -14.47
C GLY A 157 3.02 12.64 -14.93
N ALA A 158 3.25 11.67 -14.03
CA ALA A 158 3.07 10.24 -14.28
C ALA A 158 1.62 9.91 -14.67
N ALA A 159 0.63 10.58 -14.05
CA ALA A 159 -0.78 10.38 -14.36
C ALA A 159 -1.11 10.62 -15.85
N LYS A 160 -0.45 11.59 -16.50
CA LYS A 160 -0.64 11.86 -17.94
C LYS A 160 -0.06 10.77 -18.82
N ALA A 161 1.04 10.14 -18.40
CA ALA A 161 1.64 9.02 -19.11
C ALA A 161 0.78 7.76 -18.94
N LEU A 162 0.29 7.52 -17.71
CA LEU A 162 -0.61 6.42 -17.39
C LEU A 162 -1.90 6.50 -18.23
N ALA A 163 -2.54 7.66 -18.31
CA ALA A 163 -3.74 7.88 -19.12
C ALA A 163 -3.55 7.67 -20.63
N LYS A 164 -2.30 7.73 -21.11
CA LYS A 164 -1.94 7.47 -22.51
C LYS A 164 -1.39 6.06 -22.71
N GLU A 165 -1.39 5.24 -21.66
CA GLU A 165 -0.78 3.91 -21.66
C GLU A 165 0.70 3.94 -22.08
N ASP A 166 1.40 5.06 -21.82
CA ASP A 166 2.85 5.18 -21.98
C ASP A 166 3.54 4.61 -20.73
N TRP A 167 3.56 3.28 -20.67
CA TRP A 167 4.01 2.51 -19.50
C TRP A 167 5.46 2.80 -19.11
N ALA A 168 6.34 3.00 -20.09
CA ALA A 168 7.75 3.30 -19.85
C ALA A 168 7.93 4.70 -19.26
N THR A 169 7.24 5.71 -19.79
CA THR A 169 7.27 7.06 -19.20
C THR A 169 6.62 7.09 -17.83
N PHE A 170 5.49 6.38 -17.64
CA PHE A 170 4.85 6.25 -16.33
C PHE A 170 5.82 5.65 -15.30
N ALA A 171 6.36 4.47 -15.58
CA ALA A 171 7.23 3.75 -14.66
C ALA A 171 8.52 4.53 -14.36
N ARG A 172 9.09 5.22 -15.34
CA ARG A 172 10.24 6.12 -15.11
C ARG A 172 9.91 7.27 -14.17
N LEU A 173 8.74 7.88 -14.31
CA LEU A 173 8.34 9.03 -13.50
C LEU A 173 7.93 8.62 -12.08
N TYR A 174 7.28 7.46 -11.93
CA TYR A 174 6.75 6.98 -10.66
C TYR A 174 7.78 6.16 -9.87
N ASN A 175 8.44 5.18 -10.51
CA ASN A 175 9.39 4.26 -9.87
C ASN A 175 10.87 4.68 -10.03
N GLY A 176 11.16 5.76 -10.77
CA GLY A 176 12.51 6.29 -10.96
C GLY A 176 13.36 5.60 -12.02
N THR A 177 14.66 5.91 -12.09
CA THR A 177 15.55 5.47 -13.18
C THR A 177 15.81 3.96 -13.22
N GLY A 178 15.64 3.28 -12.09
CA GLY A 178 15.77 1.82 -11.99
C GLY A 178 14.58 1.04 -12.56
N PHE A 179 13.53 1.71 -13.05
CA PHE A 179 12.27 1.08 -13.41
C PHE A 179 12.42 -0.08 -14.41
N ALA A 180 13.29 0.09 -15.41
CA ALA A 180 13.46 -0.86 -16.51
C ALA A 180 14.13 -2.17 -16.04
N SER A 181 15.16 -2.06 -15.19
CA SER A 181 15.82 -3.23 -14.59
C SER A 181 14.86 -4.04 -13.72
N ASN A 182 13.91 -3.36 -13.08
CA ASN A 182 12.86 -3.96 -12.24
C ASN A 182 11.56 -4.29 -13.00
N GLN A 183 11.53 -4.02 -14.31
CA GLN A 183 10.43 -4.31 -15.24
C GLN A 183 9.09 -3.68 -14.84
N TYR A 184 9.09 -2.52 -14.16
CA TYR A 184 7.85 -1.88 -13.70
C TYR A 184 6.89 -1.55 -14.84
N ASP A 185 7.43 -1.07 -15.96
CA ASP A 185 6.67 -0.80 -17.18
C ASP A 185 5.93 -2.05 -17.70
N GLN A 186 6.64 -3.17 -17.77
CA GLN A 186 6.08 -4.44 -18.23
C GLN A 186 5.07 -5.01 -17.24
N LYS A 187 5.33 -4.90 -15.93
CA LYS A 187 4.43 -5.36 -14.87
C LYS A 187 3.11 -4.59 -14.87
N VAL A 188 3.16 -3.25 -14.95
CA VAL A 188 1.95 -2.41 -14.96
C VAL A 188 1.13 -2.70 -16.22
N LYS A 189 1.78 -2.79 -17.39
CA LYS A 189 1.10 -3.19 -18.63
C LYS A 189 0.45 -4.58 -18.49
N ALA A 190 1.17 -5.56 -17.98
CA ALA A 190 0.67 -6.92 -17.83
C ALA A 190 -0.54 -6.98 -16.89
N GLN A 191 -0.52 -6.25 -15.77
CA GLN A 191 -1.66 -6.16 -14.86
C GLN A 191 -2.85 -5.44 -15.49
N PHE A 192 -2.59 -4.34 -16.21
CA PHE A 192 -3.62 -3.66 -16.97
C PHE A 192 -4.29 -4.62 -17.96
N ASP A 193 -3.51 -5.33 -18.78
CA ASP A 193 -4.00 -6.32 -19.75
C ASP A 193 -4.77 -7.47 -19.09
N LEU A 194 -4.34 -7.95 -17.93
CA LEU A 194 -4.99 -9.03 -17.18
C LEU A 194 -6.37 -8.62 -16.68
N LEU A 195 -6.50 -7.38 -16.19
CA LEU A 195 -7.75 -6.91 -15.60
C LEU A 195 -8.90 -6.88 -16.62
N GLN A 196 -8.65 -6.48 -17.87
CA GLN A 196 -9.69 -6.31 -18.90
C GLN A 196 -10.92 -5.59 -18.29
N ASP A 197 -12.09 -6.25 -18.26
CA ASP A 197 -13.33 -5.76 -17.66
C ASP A 197 -13.61 -6.36 -16.26
N LYS A 198 -12.67 -7.13 -15.69
CA LYS A 198 -12.78 -7.85 -14.42
C LYS A 198 -12.08 -7.08 -13.30
N LEU A 199 -12.68 -5.98 -12.89
CA LEU A 199 -12.18 -5.20 -11.75
C LEU A 199 -12.49 -5.91 -10.42
N PRO A 200 -11.66 -5.70 -9.38
CA PRO A 200 -11.93 -6.20 -8.04
C PRO A 200 -13.30 -5.78 -7.52
N ASP A 201 -14.08 -6.73 -6.99
CA ASP A 201 -15.25 -6.40 -6.18
C ASP A 201 -14.79 -5.88 -4.82
N LEU A 202 -15.06 -4.60 -4.56
CA LEU A 202 -14.59 -3.93 -3.35
C LEU A 202 -15.24 -4.47 -2.06
N ARG A 203 -16.43 -5.08 -2.12
CA ARG A 203 -17.03 -5.73 -0.94
C ARG A 203 -16.29 -7.01 -0.63
N ILE A 204 -16.01 -7.83 -1.65
CA ILE A 204 -15.20 -9.05 -1.48
C ILE A 204 -13.81 -8.68 -0.98
N ARG A 205 -13.16 -7.66 -1.58
CA ARG A 205 -11.84 -7.20 -1.15
C ARG A 205 -11.84 -6.71 0.30
N THR A 206 -12.86 -5.95 0.71
CA THR A 206 -13.03 -5.54 2.11
C THR A 206 -13.12 -6.74 3.04
N ALA A 207 -13.91 -7.76 2.67
CA ALA A 207 -14.00 -8.99 3.45
C ALA A 207 -12.66 -9.73 3.53
N GLN A 208 -11.89 -9.79 2.43
CA GLN A 208 -10.54 -10.35 2.43
C GLN A 208 -9.61 -9.60 3.41
N CYS A 209 -9.58 -8.27 3.36
CA CYS A 209 -8.79 -7.47 4.31
C CYS A 209 -9.18 -7.77 5.77
N CYS A 210 -10.48 -7.74 6.09
CA CYS A 210 -10.96 -7.95 7.45
C CYS A 210 -10.73 -9.39 7.93
N LEU A 211 -10.92 -10.40 7.09
CA LEU A 211 -10.59 -11.80 7.42
C LEU A 211 -9.12 -11.94 7.80
N TRP A 212 -8.22 -11.28 7.04
CA TRP A 212 -6.80 -11.29 7.32
C TRP A 212 -6.48 -10.71 8.70
N TYR A 213 -7.08 -9.58 9.06
CA TYR A 213 -6.93 -8.93 10.37
C TYR A 213 -7.44 -9.81 11.52
N GLU A 214 -8.58 -10.48 11.32
CA GLU A 214 -9.15 -11.45 12.25
C GLU A 214 -8.37 -12.78 12.30
N GLY A 215 -7.41 -12.94 11.39
CA GLY A 215 -6.47 -14.02 11.41
C GLY A 215 -6.78 -15.22 10.53
N PHE A 216 -7.75 -15.09 9.64
CA PHE A 216 -8.14 -16.07 8.65
C PHE A 216 -7.52 -15.70 7.30
N ASN A 217 -6.54 -16.46 6.82
CA ASN A 217 -5.86 -16.16 5.55
C ASN A 217 -6.81 -16.37 4.35
N PRO A 218 -7.21 -15.30 3.62
CA PRO A 218 -8.14 -15.37 2.51
C PRO A 218 -7.45 -15.46 1.14
N GLY A 219 -6.12 -15.56 1.10
CA GLY A 219 -5.34 -15.35 -0.13
C GLY A 219 -5.12 -13.87 -0.42
N MET A 220 -5.08 -13.53 -1.72
CA MET A 220 -4.82 -12.16 -2.18
C MET A 220 -6.07 -11.28 -2.06
N PHE A 221 -5.88 -10.00 -1.78
CA PHE A 221 -6.93 -8.97 -1.71
C PHE A 221 -7.27 -8.46 -3.11
N ASN A 222 -7.70 -9.38 -3.97
CA ASN A 222 -7.99 -9.16 -5.38
C ASN A 222 -9.49 -8.95 -5.67
N GLY A 223 -10.35 -9.02 -4.65
CA GLY A 223 -11.80 -8.87 -4.82
C GLY A 223 -12.46 -10.06 -5.53
N LEU A 224 -11.80 -11.22 -5.59
CA LEU A 224 -12.34 -12.44 -6.20
C LEU A 224 -12.79 -13.46 -5.13
N TRP A 225 -13.96 -14.07 -5.34
CA TRP A 225 -14.48 -15.11 -4.45
C TRP A 225 -13.88 -16.48 -4.78
N GLU A 226 -12.62 -16.67 -4.38
CA GLU A 226 -11.84 -17.88 -4.67
C GLU A 226 -11.81 -18.86 -3.50
N ASN A 227 -11.30 -20.08 -3.73
CA ASN A 227 -11.21 -21.12 -2.69
C ASN A 227 -10.50 -20.66 -1.40
N PRO A 228 -9.40 -19.89 -1.44
CA PRO A 228 -8.79 -19.35 -0.22
C PRO A 228 -9.73 -18.39 0.54
N THR A 229 -10.41 -17.49 -0.18
CA THR A 229 -11.41 -16.57 0.39
C THR A 229 -12.55 -17.34 1.04
N LEU A 230 -13.14 -18.29 0.33
CA LEU A 230 -14.23 -19.14 0.83
C LEU A 230 -13.80 -19.96 2.07
N SER A 231 -12.60 -20.53 2.04
CA SER A 231 -12.06 -21.29 3.17
C SER A 231 -11.85 -20.41 4.41
N ALA A 232 -11.38 -19.18 4.23
CA ALA A 232 -11.26 -18.21 5.32
C ALA A 232 -12.64 -17.79 5.86
N TRP A 233 -13.59 -17.54 4.97
CA TRP A 233 -14.97 -17.21 5.31
C TRP A 233 -15.64 -18.28 6.16
N HIS A 234 -15.59 -19.54 5.73
CA HIS A 234 -16.13 -20.67 6.50
C HIS A 234 -15.48 -20.82 7.87
N ARG A 235 -14.16 -20.64 7.99
CA ARG A 235 -13.48 -20.70 9.28
C ARG A 235 -13.91 -19.57 10.21
N TYR A 236 -14.10 -18.36 9.68
CA TYR A 236 -14.61 -17.22 10.44
C TYR A 236 -16.05 -17.47 10.92
N GLN A 237 -16.94 -17.95 10.03
CA GLN A 237 -18.31 -18.29 10.41
C GLN A 237 -18.35 -19.38 11.47
N ALA A 238 -17.57 -20.45 11.30
CA ALA A 238 -17.48 -21.53 12.28
C ALA A 238 -16.97 -21.03 13.64
N SER A 239 -15.97 -20.15 13.68
CA SER A 239 -15.45 -19.60 14.95
C SER A 239 -16.45 -18.68 15.66
N HIS A 240 -17.42 -18.13 14.93
CA HIS A 240 -18.49 -17.27 15.45
C HIS A 240 -19.84 -17.99 15.57
N GLN A 241 -19.88 -19.33 15.40
CA GLN A 241 -21.09 -20.15 15.48
C GLN A 241 -22.19 -19.70 14.49
N MET A 242 -21.78 -19.17 13.35
CA MET A 242 -22.68 -18.76 12.27
C MET A 242 -22.95 -19.92 11.30
N GLN A 243 -24.05 -19.83 10.56
CA GLN A 243 -24.31 -20.75 9.45
C GLN A 243 -23.24 -20.57 8.36
N LEU A 244 -22.70 -21.68 7.84
CA LEU A 244 -21.77 -21.64 6.72
C LEU A 244 -22.49 -21.23 5.43
N THR A 245 -21.88 -20.33 4.67
CA THR A 245 -22.40 -19.86 3.38
C THR A 245 -21.29 -19.89 2.32
N ASP A 246 -21.64 -20.39 1.13
CA ASP A 246 -20.69 -20.48 0.00
C ASP A 246 -20.52 -19.15 -0.76
N THR A 247 -21.16 -18.07 -0.29
CA THR A 247 -21.18 -16.74 -0.91
C THR A 247 -21.05 -15.66 0.15
N LEU A 248 -20.77 -14.43 -0.28
CA LEU A 248 -20.73 -13.28 0.62
C LEU A 248 -22.13 -12.92 1.15
N ASP A 249 -22.52 -13.48 2.31
CA ASP A 249 -23.79 -13.15 2.95
C ASP A 249 -23.71 -11.87 3.80
N GLU A 250 -24.84 -11.14 3.85
CA GLU A 250 -24.93 -9.85 4.53
C GLU A 250 -24.71 -9.94 6.05
N PRO A 251 -25.31 -10.91 6.78
CA PRO A 251 -25.10 -11.02 8.23
C PRO A 251 -23.63 -11.20 8.63
N THR A 252 -22.90 -12.14 8.01
CA THR A 252 -21.47 -12.35 8.29
C THR A 252 -20.66 -11.13 7.84
N TYR A 253 -20.96 -10.56 6.68
CA TYR A 253 -20.24 -9.38 6.18
C TYR A 253 -20.32 -8.21 7.16
N GLN A 254 -21.52 -7.86 7.63
CA GLN A 254 -21.73 -6.73 8.55
C GLN A 254 -20.99 -6.93 9.88
N ILE A 255 -20.97 -8.14 10.41
CA ILE A 255 -20.24 -8.44 11.66
C ILE A 255 -18.74 -8.32 11.42
N LEU A 256 -18.23 -8.89 10.32
CA LEU A 256 -16.81 -8.90 10.00
C LEU A 256 -16.23 -7.50 9.79
N VAL A 257 -16.93 -6.62 9.07
CA VAL A 257 -16.36 -5.32 8.67
C VAL A 257 -16.54 -4.22 9.72
N LYS A 258 -17.53 -4.36 10.61
CA LYS A 258 -17.89 -3.34 11.62
C LYS A 258 -16.72 -2.76 12.44
N PRO A 259 -15.67 -3.53 12.83
CA PRO A 259 -14.54 -2.96 13.57
C PRO A 259 -13.62 -2.06 12.72
N TYR A 260 -13.72 -2.11 11.40
CA TYR A 260 -12.75 -1.59 10.45
C TYR A 260 -13.28 -0.47 9.55
N ILE A 261 -14.61 -0.36 9.46
CA ILE A 261 -15.27 0.72 8.73
C ILE A 261 -15.94 1.66 9.74
N SER A 262 -15.72 2.96 9.58
CA SER A 262 -16.46 3.96 10.36
C SER A 262 -17.90 4.01 9.86
N THR A 263 -18.87 3.88 10.76
CA THR A 263 -20.30 4.12 10.49
C THR A 263 -20.59 5.59 10.22
#